data_AF-A0A7V8V6D8-F1
#
_entry.id   AF-A0A7V8V6D8-F1
#
_cell.length_a   1.000
_cell.length_b   1.000
_cell.length_c   1.000
_cell.angle_alpha   90.00
_cell.angle_beta   90.00
_cell.angle_gamma   90.00
#
_symmetry.space_group_name_H-M   'P 1'
#
loop_
_entity.id
_entity.type
_entity.pdbx_description
1 polymer ?
#
loop_
_entity_poly.entity_id
_entity_poly.type
_entity_poly.pdbx_seq_one_letter_code
_entity_poly.pdbx_strand_id
1 'polypeptide(L)'
;MISRYTIYRRRPPDASPLPQGIRQDTRHRTKHIVRPTQMMVVAYLADPNETGFSTFQASYRELLTARWNDDRSEFDNLAELAFNEDVYLGCSCPTKKNPDVRHCHTWMALQFMAEKFPDLEVIFPEK
;
A
#
# COMPACT_ATOMS: atom_id res chain seq x y z
N MET A 1 14.64 -2.68 3.70
CA MET A 1 13.92 -2.36 2.44
C MET A 1 12.42 -2.25 2.69
N ILE A 2 11.64 -1.59 1.81
CA ILE A 2 10.17 -1.65 1.83
C ILE A 2 9.57 -2.22 0.53
N SER A 3 8.62 -3.16 0.67
CA SER A 3 7.86 -3.73 -0.44
C SER A 3 6.41 -3.99 -0.06
N ARG A 4 5.62 -4.59 -0.96
CA ARG A 4 4.24 -5.01 -0.67
C ARG A 4 4.12 -6.52 -0.55
N TYR A 5 3.10 -6.95 0.16
CA TYR A 5 2.68 -8.36 0.16
C TYR A 5 1.15 -8.47 0.12
N THR A 6 0.69 -9.64 -0.34
CA THR A 6 -0.74 -9.97 -0.38
C THR A 6 -1.15 -10.68 0.91
N ILE A 7 -2.16 -10.13 1.60
CA ILE A 7 -2.79 -10.76 2.76
C ILE A 7 -3.87 -11.73 2.27
N TYR A 8 -3.64 -13.03 2.49
CA TYR A 8 -4.61 -14.07 2.19
C TYR A 8 -5.53 -14.37 3.39
N ARG A 9 -6.83 -14.51 3.15
CA ARG A 9 -7.77 -15.09 4.14
C ARG A 9 -7.57 -16.60 4.28
N ARG A 10 -7.33 -17.26 3.13
CA ARG A 10 -6.88 -18.65 3.01
C ARG A 10 -5.78 -18.64 1.99
N ARG A 11 -4.56 -18.97 2.41
CA ARG A 11 -3.39 -18.90 1.54
C ARG A 11 -3.44 -20.02 0.50
N PRO A 12 -3.38 -19.71 -0.81
CA PRO A 12 -3.29 -20.72 -1.84
C PRO A 12 -2.04 -21.60 -1.65
N PRO A 13 -2.09 -22.91 -1.97
CA PRO A 13 -0.93 -23.80 -1.86
C PRO A 13 0.26 -23.38 -2.73
N ASP A 14 -0.02 -22.70 -3.84
CA ASP A 14 0.93 -22.18 -4.84
C ASP A 14 1.40 -20.74 -4.56
N ALA A 15 0.93 -20.12 -3.47
CA ALA A 15 1.35 -18.77 -3.13
C ALA A 15 2.82 -18.76 -2.67
N SER A 16 3.59 -17.80 -3.19
CA SER A 16 4.98 -17.53 -2.80
C SER A 16 5.15 -17.53 -1.28
N PRO A 17 6.30 -17.98 -0.74
CA PRO A 17 6.63 -17.92 0.69
C PRO A 17 6.24 -16.60 1.33
N LEU A 18 5.83 -16.64 2.62
CA LEU A 18 5.62 -15.39 3.33
C LEU A 18 6.97 -14.68 3.39
N PRO A 19 6.99 -13.37 3.17
CA PRO A 19 8.22 -12.62 3.33
C PRO A 19 8.77 -12.80 4.77
N GLN A 20 10.09 -12.94 4.88
CA GLN A 20 10.77 -12.82 6.16
C GLN A 20 10.95 -11.32 6.42
N GLY A 21 10.44 -10.82 7.55
CA GLY A 21 10.49 -9.40 7.89
C GLY A 21 9.22 -8.90 8.59
N ILE A 22 9.15 -7.58 8.74
CA ILE A 22 8.08 -6.90 9.48
C ILE A 22 6.89 -6.65 8.55
N ARG A 23 5.73 -7.18 8.92
CA ARG A 23 4.49 -7.05 8.15
C ARG A 23 3.63 -5.93 8.72
N GLN A 24 3.25 -4.97 7.88
CA GLN A 24 2.37 -3.87 8.23
C GLN A 24 1.02 -4.03 7.54
N ASP A 25 -0.08 -4.16 8.30
CA ASP A 25 -1.43 -4.21 7.72
C ASP A 25 -1.96 -2.81 7.43
N THR A 26 -2.13 -2.51 6.14
CA THR A 26 -2.48 -1.17 5.65
C THR A 26 -3.92 -1.08 5.14
N ARG A 27 -4.77 -2.08 5.44
CA ARG A 27 -6.18 -2.07 5.04
C ARG A 27 -6.92 -0.89 5.70
N HIS A 28 -7.95 -0.35 5.04
CA HIS A 28 -8.70 0.84 5.50
C HIS A 28 -9.16 0.80 6.98
N ARG A 29 -9.40 -0.40 7.52
CA ARG A 29 -9.84 -0.65 8.90
C ARG A 29 -8.74 -0.55 9.96
N THR A 30 -7.46 -0.51 9.57
CA THR A 30 -6.34 -0.35 10.53
C THR A 30 -6.14 1.12 10.86
N LYS A 31 -5.15 1.46 11.68
CA LYS A 31 -4.75 2.85 12.00
C LYS A 31 -3.45 3.28 11.30
N HIS A 32 -3.00 2.54 10.29
CA HIS A 32 -1.71 2.77 9.64
C HIS A 32 -1.67 4.08 8.84
N ILE A 33 -0.53 4.78 8.83
CA ILE A 33 -0.33 6.07 8.15
C ILE A 33 -0.60 6.03 6.65
N VAL A 34 -0.25 4.93 5.97
CA VAL A 34 -0.55 4.72 4.54
C VAL A 34 -1.90 4.05 4.24
N ARG A 35 -2.84 3.95 5.19
CA ARG A 35 -4.13 3.30 4.89
C ARG A 35 -5.03 4.19 4.01
N PRO A 36 -5.78 3.65 3.04
CA PRO A 36 -6.82 4.42 2.37
C PRO A 36 -8.03 4.62 3.31
N THR A 37 -8.92 5.55 2.99
CA THR A 37 -10.21 5.63 3.71
C THR A 37 -11.16 4.54 3.22
N GLN A 38 -12.13 4.16 4.04
CA GLN A 38 -13.16 3.20 3.63
C GLN A 38 -13.97 3.73 2.44
N MET A 39 -14.29 5.02 2.43
CA MET A 39 -15.06 5.67 1.37
C MET A 39 -14.36 5.56 0.01
N MET A 40 -13.05 5.83 -0.05
CA MET A 40 -12.25 5.67 -1.26
C MET A 40 -12.29 4.24 -1.80
N VAL A 41 -12.09 3.25 -0.91
CA VAL A 41 -12.11 1.84 -1.30
C VAL A 41 -13.49 1.40 -1.77
N VAL A 42 -14.56 1.80 -1.07
CA VAL A 42 -15.93 1.45 -1.44
C VAL A 42 -16.32 2.07 -2.78
N ALA A 43 -15.98 3.35 -3.00
CA ALA A 43 -16.26 4.05 -4.26
C ALA A 43 -15.58 3.36 -5.44
N TYR A 44 -14.28 3.06 -5.34
CA TYR A 44 -13.56 2.38 -6.42
C TYR A 44 -14.09 0.96 -6.69
N LEU A 45 -14.33 0.17 -5.64
CA LEU A 45 -14.76 -1.22 -5.79
C LEU A 45 -16.25 -1.39 -6.15
N ALA A 46 -17.02 -0.28 -6.25
CA ALA A 46 -18.38 -0.28 -6.75
C ALA A 46 -18.41 -0.48 -8.27
N ASP A 47 -17.51 0.16 -9.00
CA ASP A 47 -17.34 0.05 -10.45
C ASP A 47 -15.85 0.18 -10.82
N PRO A 48 -15.06 -0.91 -10.71
CA PRO A 48 -13.62 -0.89 -10.88
C PRO A 48 -13.26 -0.79 -12.36
N ASN A 49 -13.13 0.43 -12.86
CA ASN A 49 -12.66 0.78 -14.19
C ASN A 49 -11.51 1.81 -14.13
N GLU A 50 -10.91 2.13 -15.27
CA GLU A 50 -9.78 3.08 -15.35
C GLU A 50 -10.12 4.47 -14.81
N THR A 51 -11.33 4.99 -15.10
CA THR A 51 -11.78 6.29 -14.60
C THR A 51 -11.94 6.28 -13.08
N GLY A 52 -12.54 5.22 -12.54
CA GLY A 52 -12.67 4.98 -11.11
C GLY A 52 -11.31 4.84 -10.43
N PHE A 53 -10.36 4.15 -11.06
CA PHE A 53 -9.01 4.00 -10.54
C PHE A 53 -8.25 5.34 -10.54
N SER A 54 -8.32 6.11 -11.62
CA SER A 54 -7.70 7.45 -11.69
C SER A 54 -8.23 8.37 -10.60
N THR A 55 -9.55 8.35 -10.35
CA THR A 55 -10.18 9.10 -9.26
C THR A 55 -9.66 8.63 -7.90
N PHE A 56 -9.60 7.32 -7.68
CA PHE A 56 -9.06 6.73 -6.46
C PHE A 56 -7.60 7.10 -6.22
N GLN A 57 -6.77 7.02 -7.25
CA GLN A 57 -5.35 7.38 -7.21
C GLN A 57 -5.16 8.84 -6.83
N ALA A 58 -5.90 9.76 -7.46
CA ALA A 58 -5.83 11.19 -7.16
C ALA A 58 -6.20 11.48 -5.70
N SER A 59 -7.36 10.98 -5.24
CA SER A 59 -7.81 11.20 -3.87
C SER A 59 -6.89 10.54 -2.83
N TYR A 60 -6.33 9.36 -3.15
CA TYR A 60 -5.40 8.67 -2.26
C TYR A 60 -4.06 9.40 -2.15
N ARG A 61 -3.54 9.94 -3.26
CA ARG A 61 -2.32 10.77 -3.25
C ARG A 61 -2.53 12.06 -2.45
N GLU A 62 -3.69 12.70 -2.61
CA GLU A 62 -4.07 13.87 -1.81
C GLU A 62 -4.10 13.54 -0.31
N LEU A 63 -4.70 12.41 0.07
CA LEU A 63 -4.73 11.93 1.46
C LEU A 63 -3.32 11.74 2.05
N LEU A 64 -2.42 11.06 1.32
CA LEU A 64 -1.05 10.84 1.81
C LEU A 64 -0.29 12.17 1.91
N THR A 65 -0.50 13.08 0.96
CA THR A 65 0.11 14.41 0.97
C THR A 65 -0.39 15.24 2.16
N ALA A 66 -1.69 15.21 2.43
CA ALA A 66 -2.29 15.90 3.58
C ALA A 66 -1.72 15.36 4.90
N ARG A 67 -1.65 14.03 5.06
CA ARG A 67 -1.03 13.40 6.24
C ARG A 67 0.45 13.77 6.38
N TRP A 68 1.20 13.74 5.29
CA TRP A 68 2.61 14.12 5.26
C TRP A 68 2.84 15.55 5.73
N ASN A 69 1.98 16.48 5.28
CA ASN A 69 2.09 17.89 5.63
C ASN A 69 1.59 18.20 7.05
N ASP A 70 0.65 17.41 7.57
CA ASP A 70 0.11 17.54 8.93
C ASP A 70 1.12 17.04 9.97
N ASP A 71 1.55 15.78 9.84
CA ASP A 71 2.59 15.18 10.66
C ASP A 71 3.32 14.08 9.88
N ARG A 72 4.57 14.37 9.51
CA ARG A 72 5.42 13.42 8.78
C ARG A 72 6.01 12.33 9.67
N SER A 73 5.94 12.44 10.99
CA SER A 73 6.69 11.56 11.91
C SER A 73 6.36 10.08 11.73
N GLU A 74 5.10 9.73 11.48
CA GLU A 74 4.72 8.34 11.21
C GLU A 74 5.29 7.81 9.88
N PHE A 75 5.51 8.67 8.88
CA PHE A 75 6.20 8.29 7.65
C PHE A 75 7.71 8.17 7.88
N ASP A 76 8.32 9.09 8.64
CA ASP A 76 9.73 9.01 9.02
C ASP A 76 10.00 7.71 9.78
N ASN A 77 9.15 7.35 10.75
CA ASN A 77 9.24 6.09 11.50
C ASN A 77 9.11 4.86 10.59
N LEU A 78 8.22 4.91 9.59
CA LEU A 78 8.07 3.82 8.61
C LEU A 78 9.32 3.70 7.73
N ALA A 79 9.90 4.82 7.30
CA ALA A 79 11.12 4.84 6.51
C ALA A 79 12.32 4.34 7.32
N GLU A 80 12.49 4.81 8.56
CA GLU A 80 13.52 4.34 9.48
C GLU A 80 13.41 2.84 9.74
N LEU A 81 12.20 2.33 9.96
CA LEU A 81 11.98 0.90 10.09
C LEU A 81 12.43 0.15 8.82
N ALA A 82 12.12 0.68 7.65
CA ALA A 82 12.49 0.09 6.37
C ALA A 82 13.97 0.30 5.99
N PHE A 83 14.69 1.22 6.62
CA PHE A 83 16.15 1.32 6.49
C PHE A 83 16.86 0.21 7.28
N ASN A 84 16.30 -0.16 8.44
CA ASN A 84 16.91 -1.14 9.34
C ASN A 84 16.46 -2.57 9.07
N GLU A 85 15.25 -2.75 8.56
CA GLU A 85 14.60 -4.06 8.42
C GLU A 85 13.88 -4.19 7.08
N ASP A 86 13.51 -5.42 6.72
CA ASP A 86 12.63 -5.67 5.59
C ASP A 86 11.17 -5.49 6.00
N VAL A 87 10.52 -4.48 5.42
CA VAL A 87 9.15 -4.06 5.73
C VAL A 87 8.21 -4.39 4.57
N TYR A 88 7.08 -5.01 4.89
CA TYR A 88 6.10 -5.44 3.89
C TYR A 88 4.72 -4.83 4.17
N LEU A 89 4.28 -3.95 3.26
CA LEU A 89 2.95 -3.33 3.28
C LEU A 89 1.89 -4.30 2.75
N GLY A 90 0.97 -4.69 3.64
CA GLY A 90 -0.06 -5.67 3.37
C GLY A 90 -1.38 -5.07 2.91
N CYS A 91 -1.87 -5.51 1.75
CA CYS A 91 -3.26 -5.34 1.31
C CYS A 91 -3.87 -6.68 0.91
N SER A 92 -5.20 -6.74 0.78
CA SER A 92 -5.87 -7.95 0.28
C SER A 92 -5.86 -8.08 -1.25
N CYS A 93 -5.41 -7.05 -1.98
CA CYS A 93 -5.28 -7.12 -3.43
C CYS A 93 -4.06 -7.97 -3.84
N PRO A 94 -4.09 -8.67 -4.98
CA PRO A 94 -5.18 -8.67 -5.96
C PRO A 94 -6.43 -9.43 -5.48
N THR A 95 -7.60 -9.01 -5.95
CA THR A 95 -8.89 -9.66 -5.69
C THR A 95 -9.69 -9.80 -6.98
N LYS A 96 -10.80 -10.55 -6.97
CA LYS A 96 -11.70 -10.63 -8.12
C LYS A 96 -12.20 -9.26 -8.60
N LYS A 97 -12.39 -8.30 -7.69
CA LYS A 97 -12.85 -6.93 -8.03
C LYS A 97 -11.71 -5.97 -8.37
N ASN A 98 -10.49 -6.27 -7.97
CA ASN A 98 -9.31 -5.47 -8.28
C ASN A 98 -8.15 -6.43 -8.59
N PRO A 99 -8.12 -6.99 -9.81
CA PRO A 99 -7.16 -8.04 -10.16
C PRO A 99 -5.77 -7.48 -10.45
N ASP A 100 -5.66 -6.21 -10.85
CA ASP A 100 -4.37 -5.57 -11.11
C ASP A 100 -3.76 -5.04 -9.81
N VAL A 101 -2.57 -5.54 -9.50
CA VAL A 101 -1.84 -5.15 -8.29
C VAL A 101 -1.40 -3.69 -8.30
N ARG A 102 -1.15 -3.15 -9.51
CA ARG A 102 -0.74 -1.76 -9.73
C ARG A 102 -1.87 -0.79 -9.38
N HIS A 103 -3.10 -1.30 -9.31
CA HIS A 103 -4.27 -0.58 -8.83
C HIS A 103 -4.50 -0.74 -7.31
N CYS A 104 -3.61 -1.39 -6.54
CA CYS A 104 -3.70 -1.41 -5.06
C CYS A 104 -3.11 -0.12 -4.45
N HIS A 105 -3.70 0.33 -3.34
CA HIS A 105 -3.15 1.44 -2.57
C HIS A 105 -1.75 1.18 -2.02
N THR A 106 -1.35 -0.08 -1.79
CA THR A 106 0.02 -0.37 -1.35
C THR A 106 1.03 -0.15 -2.47
N TRP A 107 0.68 -0.37 -3.74
CA TRP A 107 1.53 0.02 -4.85
C TRP A 107 1.74 1.54 -4.85
N MET A 108 0.66 2.30 -4.74
CA MET A 108 0.70 3.76 -4.69
C MET A 108 1.42 4.28 -3.42
N ALA A 109 1.31 3.58 -2.29
CA ALA A 109 2.05 3.90 -1.07
C ALA A 109 3.56 3.72 -1.28
N LEU A 110 3.99 2.65 -1.94
CA LEU A 110 5.40 2.44 -2.29
C LEU A 110 5.93 3.55 -3.21
N GLN A 111 5.14 3.98 -4.21
CA GLN A 111 5.50 5.13 -5.05
C GLN A 111 5.66 6.41 -4.22
N PHE A 112 4.75 6.64 -3.26
CA PHE A 112 4.83 7.80 -2.38
C PHE A 112 6.08 7.74 -1.47
N MET A 113 6.41 6.57 -0.92
CA MET A 113 7.62 6.39 -0.11
C MET A 113 8.89 6.60 -0.94
N ALA A 114 8.96 6.06 -2.16
CA ALA A 114 10.10 6.27 -3.05
C ALA A 114 10.28 7.75 -3.44
N GLU A 115 9.19 8.48 -3.61
CA GLU A 115 9.22 9.92 -3.91
C GLU A 115 9.71 10.76 -2.72
N LYS A 116 9.26 10.43 -1.50
CA LYS A 116 9.58 11.21 -0.28
C LYS A 116 10.90 10.84 0.37
N PHE A 117 11.36 9.61 0.19
CA PHE A 117 12.62 9.09 0.72
C PHE A 117 13.46 8.50 -0.42
N PRO A 118 14.19 9.33 -1.19
CA PRO A 118 14.93 8.88 -2.38
C PRO A 118 16.00 7.82 -2.11
N ASP A 119 16.55 7.79 -0.90
CA ASP A 119 17.57 6.83 -0.48
C ASP A 119 16.96 5.51 0.03
N LEU A 120 15.65 5.44 0.21
CA LEU A 120 14.97 4.24 0.69
C LEU A 120 14.87 3.21 -0.43
N GLU A 121 15.34 1.99 -0.16
CA GLU A 121 15.15 0.87 -1.08
C GLU A 121 13.67 0.46 -1.13
N VAL A 122 13.01 0.74 -2.24
CA VAL A 122 11.61 0.39 -2.51
C VAL A 122 11.53 -0.67 -3.60
N ILE A 123 11.00 -1.85 -3.26
CA ILE A 123 10.83 -2.95 -4.21
C ILE A 123 9.37 -3.05 -4.63
N PHE A 124 9.12 -2.93 -5.94
CA PHE A 124 7.82 -3.21 -6.54
C PHE A 124 7.75 -4.69 -6.96
N PRO A 125 6.66 -5.41 -6.68
CA PRO A 125 6.50 -6.78 -7.13
C PRO A 125 6.33 -6.80 -8.65
N GLU A 126 6.86 -7.85 -9.29
CA GLU A 126 6.92 -7.94 -10.74
C GLU A 126 5.55 -8.17 -11.41
N LYS A 127 4.53 -8.62 -10.66
CA LYS A 127 3.18 -8.96 -11.15
C LYS A 127 2.10 -8.80 -10.08
#